data_AF-A0A848MV24-F1
#
_entry.id   AF-A0A848MV24-F1
#
_cell.length_a   1.000
_cell.length_b   1.000
_cell.length_c   1.000
_cell.angle_alpha   90.00
_cell.angle_beta   90.00
_cell.angle_gamma   90.00
#
_symmetry.space_group_name_H-M   'P 1'
#
loop_
_entity.id
_entity.type
_entity.pdbx_description
1 polymer ?
#
loop_
_entity_poly.entity_id
_entity_poly.type
_entity_poly.pdbx_seq_one_letter_code
_entity_poly.pdbx_strand_id
1 'polypeptide(L)'
;MGKNENYAKSIKNWLTVISSVTFIVNTFQVSEIESVFLYSFTYLSSIGLAFYNLSPKGGQAKTRRVRMVQSAIACVAFNIIGNIVGGLHPIVKLIMLYIIKAAYLIFASLAIIYTFKDDSDLDTVEEKNVRINVRRKLQEKEEAKPFEVREKKKDEKKRFRKFISNKKVSKEDIK
;
A
#
# COMPACT_ATOMS: atom_id res chain seq x y z
N MET A 1 -1.53 10.71 24.34
CA MET A 1 -0.39 10.09 23.64
C MET A 1 0.53 11.19 23.15
N GLY A 2 1.85 11.03 23.29
CA GLY A 2 2.81 12.07 22.92
C GLY A 2 3.00 12.15 21.41
N LYS A 3 3.32 13.35 20.88
CA LYS A 3 3.62 13.60 19.45
C LYS A 3 4.66 12.62 18.86
N ASN A 4 5.58 12.15 19.70
CA ASN A 4 6.62 11.18 19.34
C ASN A 4 6.07 9.75 19.09
N GLU A 5 5.01 9.35 19.79
CA GLU A 5 4.41 8.01 19.66
C GLU A 5 3.66 7.90 18.31
N ASN A 6 2.99 8.98 17.89
CA ASN A 6 2.31 9.05 16.60
C ASN A 6 3.28 9.10 15.41
N TYR A 7 4.41 9.78 15.58
CA TYR A 7 5.49 9.77 14.59
C TYR A 7 6.10 8.38 14.40
N ALA A 8 6.37 7.66 15.50
CA ALA A 8 6.89 6.29 15.46
C ALA A 8 5.92 5.30 14.78
N LYS A 9 4.62 5.39 15.09
CA LYS A 9 3.56 4.60 14.41
C LYS A 9 3.55 4.86 12.90
N SER A 10 3.58 6.14 12.49
CA SER A 10 3.59 6.53 11.08
C SER A 10 4.82 5.99 10.34
N ILE A 11 6.02 6.14 10.91
CA ILE A 11 7.25 5.60 10.31
C ILE A 11 7.16 4.08 10.17
N LYS A 12 6.73 3.36 11.22
CA LYS A 12 6.56 1.91 11.17
C LYS A 12 5.64 1.50 10.00
N ASN A 13 4.52 2.19 9.81
CA ASN A 13 3.58 1.88 8.74
C ASN A 13 4.20 2.11 7.35
N TRP A 14 4.89 3.24 7.16
CA TRP A 14 5.57 3.53 5.90
C TRP A 14 6.69 2.56 5.60
N LEU A 15 7.52 2.22 6.60
CA LEU A 15 8.54 1.18 6.46
C LEU A 15 7.93 -0.17 6.09
N THR A 16 6.82 -0.55 6.72
CA THR A 16 6.09 -1.78 6.39
C THR A 16 5.64 -1.77 4.93
N VAL A 17 4.98 -0.69 4.48
CA VAL A 17 4.49 -0.55 3.10
C VAL A 17 5.64 -0.59 2.09
N ILE A 18 6.69 0.20 2.29
CA ILE A 18 7.83 0.28 1.38
C ILE A 18 8.50 -1.10 1.28
N SER A 19 8.81 -1.71 2.43
CA SER A 19 9.42 -3.05 2.46
C SER A 19 8.55 -4.09 1.76
N SER A 20 7.22 -4.07 1.96
CA SER A 20 6.29 -4.99 1.30
C SER A 20 6.26 -4.80 -0.22
N VAL A 21 6.21 -3.56 -0.71
CA VAL A 21 6.19 -3.26 -2.15
C VAL A 21 7.52 -3.65 -2.80
N THR A 22 8.65 -3.25 -2.21
CA THR A 22 9.99 -3.60 -2.69
C THR A 22 10.18 -5.11 -2.72
N PHE A 23 9.74 -5.82 -1.68
CA PHE A 23 9.79 -7.27 -1.63
C PHE A 23 8.97 -7.92 -2.76
N ILE A 24 7.73 -7.48 -2.99
CA ILE A 24 6.90 -8.01 -4.09
C ILE A 24 7.59 -7.78 -5.44
N VAL A 25 8.06 -6.56 -5.72
CA VAL A 25 8.72 -6.25 -7.00
C VAL A 25 9.92 -7.16 -7.24
N ASN A 26 10.82 -7.30 -6.25
CA ASN A 26 11.99 -8.15 -6.36
C ASN A 26 11.60 -9.64 -6.52
N THR A 27 10.65 -10.12 -5.72
CA THR A 27 10.20 -11.52 -5.74
C THR A 27 9.61 -11.91 -7.09
N PHE A 28 8.92 -11.01 -7.78
CA PHE A 28 8.36 -11.31 -9.10
C PHE A 28 9.42 -11.31 -10.21
N GLN A 29 10.54 -10.60 -10.06
CA GLN A 29 11.62 -10.57 -11.04
C GLN A 29 12.49 -11.84 -11.06
N VAL A 30 12.59 -12.56 -9.93
CA VAL A 30 13.44 -13.75 -9.85
C VAL A 30 12.78 -15.01 -10.40
N SER A 31 13.57 -15.85 -11.08
CA SER A 31 13.13 -17.11 -11.70
C SER A 31 13.40 -18.35 -10.84
N GLU A 32 14.08 -18.21 -9.71
CA GLU A 32 14.54 -19.32 -8.87
C GLU A 32 13.92 -19.29 -7.48
N ILE A 33 13.56 -20.46 -6.96
CA ILE A 33 12.95 -20.59 -5.63
C ILE A 33 13.98 -20.23 -4.54
N GLU A 34 15.25 -20.57 -4.76
CA GLU A 34 16.35 -20.24 -3.84
C GLU A 34 16.48 -18.73 -3.62
N SER A 35 16.35 -17.93 -4.69
CA SER A 35 16.41 -16.47 -4.58
C SER A 35 15.18 -15.88 -3.90
N VAL A 36 13.99 -16.44 -4.18
CA VAL A 36 12.75 -16.04 -3.49
C VAL A 36 12.87 -16.32 -1.99
N PHE A 37 13.46 -17.45 -1.60
CA PHE A 37 13.71 -17.78 -0.21
C PHE A 37 14.58 -16.71 0.48
N LEU A 38 15.70 -16.32 -0.12
CA LEU A 38 16.60 -15.31 0.47
C LEU A 38 15.89 -13.96 0.69
N TYR A 39 15.22 -13.44 -0.34
CA TYR A 39 14.50 -12.16 -0.23
C TYR A 39 13.36 -12.24 0.78
N SER A 40 12.65 -13.36 0.81
CA SER A 40 11.55 -13.56 1.74
C SER A 40 12.02 -13.65 3.18
N PHE A 41 13.17 -14.27 3.44
CA PHE A 41 13.72 -14.36 4.79
C PHE A 41 14.07 -12.97 5.33
N THR A 42 14.79 -12.15 4.54
CA THR A 42 15.10 -10.76 4.91
C THR A 42 13.84 -9.95 5.17
N TYR A 43 12.83 -10.09 4.29
CA TYR A 43 11.55 -9.40 4.45
C TYR A 43 10.80 -9.83 5.71
N LEU A 44 10.69 -11.14 5.96
CA LEU A 44 10.03 -11.69 7.14
C LEU A 44 10.71 -11.24 8.44
N SER A 45 12.05 -11.22 8.49
CA SER A 45 12.80 -10.69 9.63
C SER A 45 12.53 -9.20 9.86
N SER A 46 12.52 -8.40 8.79
CA SER A 46 12.23 -6.96 8.88
C SER A 46 10.81 -6.69 9.37
N ILE A 47 9.82 -7.42 8.88
CA ILE A 47 8.42 -7.31 9.31
C ILE A 47 8.26 -7.77 10.76
N GLY A 48 8.92 -8.87 11.13
CA GLY A 48 8.97 -9.33 12.51
C GLY A 48 9.48 -8.23 13.43
N LEU A 49 10.59 -7.58 13.10
CA LEU A 49 11.13 -6.48 13.91
C LEU A 49 10.15 -5.30 14.02
N ALA A 50 9.51 -4.91 12.90
CA ALA A 50 8.55 -3.81 12.88
C ALA A 50 7.30 -4.08 13.76
N PHE A 51 6.78 -5.30 13.74
CA PHE A 51 5.64 -5.71 14.59
C PHE A 51 6.03 -5.98 16.05
N TYR A 52 7.29 -6.30 16.32
CA TYR A 52 7.78 -6.49 17.69
C TYR A 52 8.17 -5.17 18.38
N ASN A 53 8.44 -4.11 17.61
CA ASN A 53 8.84 -2.80 18.14
C ASN A 53 7.73 -2.06 18.91
N LEU A 54 6.46 -2.42 18.68
CA LEU A 54 5.32 -1.89 19.43
C LEU A 54 4.58 -3.04 20.13
N SER A 55 4.51 -3.00 21.46
CA SER A 55 3.77 -3.98 22.24
C SER A 55 2.27 -3.95 21.88
N PRO A 56 1.67 -5.07 21.44
CA PRO A 56 0.26 -5.12 21.10
C PRO A 56 -0.59 -4.84 22.34
N LYS A 57 -1.39 -3.77 22.33
CA LYS A 57 -2.38 -3.52 23.39
C LYS A 57 -3.73 -4.10 22.96
N GLY A 58 -4.32 -4.94 23.81
CA GLY A 58 -5.61 -5.59 23.55
C GLY A 58 -5.51 -7.01 22.99
N GLY A 59 -6.57 -7.80 23.19
CA GLY A 59 -6.61 -9.21 22.78
C GLY A 59 -6.56 -9.42 21.27
N GLN A 60 -7.20 -8.54 20.48
CA GLN A 60 -7.23 -8.66 19.02
C GLN A 60 -5.85 -8.43 18.38
N ALA A 61 -5.06 -7.47 18.87
CA ALA A 61 -3.70 -7.21 18.39
C ALA A 61 -2.77 -8.39 18.68
N LYS A 62 -2.90 -9.04 19.85
CA LYS A 62 -2.17 -10.27 20.17
C LYS A 62 -2.51 -11.40 19.19
N THR A 63 -3.79 -11.61 18.89
CA THR A 63 -4.22 -12.62 17.91
C THR A 63 -3.68 -12.36 16.51
N ARG A 64 -3.68 -11.10 16.05
CA ARG A 64 -3.11 -10.73 14.74
C ARG A 64 -1.61 -11.01 14.66
N ARG A 65 -0.86 -10.69 15.71
CA ARG A 65 0.57 -11.00 15.81
C ARG A 65 0.85 -12.50 15.77
N VAL A 66 0.09 -13.31 16.51
CA VAL A 66 0.21 -14.78 16.46
C VAL A 66 -0.04 -15.30 15.05
N ARG A 67 -1.10 -14.82 14.37
CA ARG A 67 -1.39 -15.19 12.98
C ARG A 67 -0.24 -14.80 12.05
N MET A 68 0.33 -13.60 12.19
CA MET A 68 1.49 -13.17 11.38
C MET A 68 2.69 -14.09 11.56
N VAL A 69 3.00 -14.47 12.80
CA VAL A 69 4.11 -15.40 13.10
C VAL A 69 3.83 -16.77 12.49
N GLN A 70 2.62 -17.31 12.67
CA GLN A 70 2.22 -18.58 12.09
C GLN A 70 2.26 -18.55 10.55
N SER A 71 1.78 -17.48 9.92
CA SER A 71 1.84 -17.31 8.48
C SER A 71 3.28 -17.17 7.97
N ALA A 72 4.17 -16.51 8.73
CA ALA A 72 5.59 -16.41 8.37
C ALA A 72 6.26 -17.79 8.40
N ILE A 73 6.02 -18.57 9.47
CA ILE A 73 6.51 -19.96 9.58
C ILE A 73 5.97 -20.81 8.43
N ALA A 74 4.68 -20.69 8.13
CA ALA A 74 4.06 -21.40 7.02
C ALA A 74 4.70 -21.04 5.67
N CYS A 75 4.99 -19.77 5.41
CA CYS A 75 5.67 -19.33 4.19
C CYS A 75 7.07 -19.94 4.08
N VAL A 76 7.85 -19.94 5.17
CA VAL A 76 9.19 -20.57 5.20
C VAL A 76 9.09 -22.07 4.92
N ALA A 77 8.19 -22.78 5.60
CA ALA A 77 7.96 -24.21 5.34
C ALA A 77 7.54 -24.47 3.89
N PHE A 78 6.72 -23.59 3.32
CA PHE A 78 6.25 -23.72 1.94
C PHE A 78 7.38 -23.57 0.90
N ASN A 79 8.41 -22.76 1.17
CA ASN A 79 9.61 -22.71 0.32
C ASN A 79 10.41 -24.01 0.39
N ILE A 80 10.56 -24.58 1.58
CA ILE A 80 11.30 -25.85 1.77
C ILE A 80 10.60 -26.96 1.00
N ILE A 81 9.28 -27.09 1.18
CA ILE A 81 8.46 -28.06 0.44
C ILE A 81 8.55 -27.80 -1.06
N GLY A 82 8.45 -26.54 -1.50
CA GLY A 82 8.55 -26.17 -2.91
C GLY A 82 9.89 -26.49 -3.55
N ASN A 83 11.00 -26.36 -2.81
CA ASN A 83 12.32 -26.79 -3.28
C ASN A 83 12.42 -28.31 -3.41
N ILE A 84 11.96 -29.07 -2.41
CA ILE A 84 11.98 -30.54 -2.44
C ILE A 84 11.12 -31.07 -3.58
N VAL A 85 9.87 -30.60 -3.69
CA VAL A 85 8.91 -31.02 -4.71
C VAL A 85 9.32 -30.53 -6.10
N GLY A 86 9.88 -29.32 -6.19
CA GLY A 86 10.40 -28.77 -7.44
C GLY A 86 11.62 -29.52 -7.98
N GLY A 87 12.34 -30.27 -7.14
CA GLY A 87 13.43 -31.15 -7.56
C GLY A 87 12.99 -32.34 -8.42
N LEU A 88 11.70 -32.66 -8.45
CA LEU A 88 11.15 -33.82 -9.18
C LEU A 88 11.01 -33.57 -10.68
N HIS A 89 10.59 -32.36 -11.08
CA HIS A 89 10.35 -32.02 -12.48
C HIS A 89 10.39 -30.50 -12.72
N PRO A 90 10.97 -29.99 -13.83
CA PRO A 90 11.05 -28.56 -14.12
C PRO A 90 9.70 -27.82 -14.15
N ILE A 91 8.66 -28.46 -14.70
CA ILE A 91 7.30 -27.89 -14.72
C ILE A 91 6.74 -27.73 -13.30
N VAL A 92 6.98 -28.72 -12.43
CA VAL A 92 6.56 -28.66 -11.03
C VAL A 92 7.31 -27.56 -10.30
N LYS A 93 8.62 -27.38 -10.56
CA LYS A 93 9.41 -26.25 -10.03
C LYS A 93 8.78 -24.91 -10.42
N LEU A 94 8.40 -24.74 -11.69
CA LEU A 94 7.77 -23.51 -12.18
C LEU A 94 6.40 -23.25 -11.52
N ILE A 95 5.55 -24.27 -11.40
CA ILE A 95 4.24 -24.16 -10.73
C ILE A 95 4.44 -23.79 -9.26
N MET A 96 5.33 -24.49 -8.55
CA MET A 96 5.62 -24.21 -7.14
C MET A 96 6.15 -22.79 -6.94
N LEU A 97 7.02 -22.31 -7.84
CA LEU A 97 7.51 -20.94 -7.82
C LEU A 97 6.35 -19.93 -7.84
N TYR A 98 5.39 -20.07 -8.76
CA TYR A 98 4.25 -19.15 -8.83
C TYR A 98 3.35 -19.23 -7.60
N ILE A 99 3.12 -20.41 -7.04
CA ILE A 99 2.32 -20.56 -5.83
C ILE A 99 3.03 -19.90 -4.63
N ILE A 100 4.35 -20.05 -4.51
CA ILE A 100 5.16 -19.40 -3.47
C ILE A 100 5.06 -17.87 -3.62
N LYS A 101 5.23 -17.33 -4.83
CA LYS A 101 5.09 -15.89 -5.11
C LYS A 101 3.71 -15.37 -4.70
N ALA A 102 2.64 -16.11 -5.02
CA ALA A 102 1.28 -15.75 -4.65
C ALA A 102 1.06 -15.76 -3.13
N ALA A 103 1.58 -16.77 -2.42
CA ALA A 103 1.52 -16.84 -0.96
C ALA A 103 2.19 -15.61 -0.31
N TYR A 104 3.34 -15.19 -0.84
CA TYR A 104 4.06 -14.02 -0.35
C TYR A 104 3.36 -12.70 -0.65
N LEU A 105 2.67 -12.58 -1.79
CA LEU A 105 1.84 -11.42 -2.10
C LEU A 105 0.68 -11.28 -1.11
N ILE A 106 0.04 -12.40 -0.74
CA ILE A 106 -1.02 -12.42 0.28
C ILE A 106 -0.43 -12.03 1.64
N PHE A 107 0.69 -12.62 2.04
CA PHE A 107 1.34 -12.30 3.31
C PHE A 107 1.74 -10.82 3.41
N ALA A 108 2.33 -10.26 2.36
CA ALA A 108 2.71 -8.85 2.32
C ALA A 108 1.51 -7.92 2.42
N SER A 109 0.42 -8.25 1.74
CA SER A 109 -0.84 -7.50 1.83
C SER A 109 -1.42 -7.55 3.25
N LEU A 110 -1.41 -8.73 3.90
CA LEU A 110 -1.86 -8.88 5.28
C LEU A 110 -1.00 -8.09 6.27
N ALA A 111 0.32 -8.06 6.09
CA ALA A 111 1.23 -7.28 6.93
C ALA A 111 0.88 -5.78 6.90
N ILE A 112 0.61 -5.24 5.71
CA ILE A 112 0.15 -3.85 5.54
C ILE A 112 -1.19 -3.63 6.25
N ILE A 113 -2.18 -4.50 6.02
CA ILE A 113 -3.50 -4.35 6.63
C ILE A 113 -3.41 -4.39 8.15
N TYR A 114 -2.62 -5.32 8.71
CA TYR A 114 -2.50 -5.49 10.14
C TYR A 114 -1.73 -4.34 10.80
N THR A 115 -0.68 -3.79 10.16
CA THR A 115 0.04 -2.67 10.78
C THR A 115 -0.86 -1.44 10.96
N PHE A 116 -1.70 -1.14 9.96
CA PHE A 116 -2.66 -0.03 10.06
C PHE A 116 -3.81 -0.33 11.03
N LYS A 117 -4.25 -1.59 11.11
CA LYS A 117 -5.32 -2.00 12.02
C LYS A 117 -4.88 -1.99 13.48
N ASP A 118 -3.66 -2.47 13.76
CA ASP A 118 -3.04 -2.38 15.07
C ASP A 118 -2.95 -0.93 15.54
N ASP A 119 -2.58 0.00 14.66
CA ASP A 119 -2.53 1.42 15.02
C ASP A 119 -3.92 2.01 15.24
N SER A 120 -4.91 1.68 14.40
CA SER A 120 -6.28 2.18 14.57
C SER A 120 -6.96 1.73 15.87
N ASP A 121 -6.57 0.56 16.38
CA ASP A 121 -7.07 0.04 17.66
C ASP A 121 -6.45 0.80 18.85
N LEU A 122 -5.36 1.53 18.62
CA LEU A 122 -4.65 2.34 19.62
C LEU A 122 -5.01 3.84 19.53
N ASP A 123 -5.78 4.26 18.52
CA ASP A 123 -6.14 5.65 18.30
C ASP A 123 -7.10 6.15 19.39
N THR A 124 -6.83 7.34 19.94
CA THR A 124 -7.75 8.04 20.86
C THR A 124 -9.02 8.49 20.11
N VAL A 125 -10.08 8.85 20.86
CA VAL A 125 -11.35 9.35 20.26
C VAL A 125 -11.09 10.58 19.37
N GLU A 126 -10.18 11.47 19.77
CA GLU A 126 -9.76 12.63 18.98
C GLU A 126 -9.07 12.24 17.67
N GLU A 127 -8.16 11.27 17.69
CA GLU A 127 -7.47 10.79 16.49
C GLU A 127 -8.43 10.14 15.49
N LYS A 128 -9.41 9.37 15.99
CA LYS A 128 -10.50 8.81 15.16
C LYS A 128 -11.32 9.91 14.50
N ASN A 129 -11.68 10.96 15.24
CA ASN A 129 -12.44 12.09 14.71
C ASN A 129 -11.65 12.89 13.65
N VAL A 130 -10.34 13.09 13.85
CA VAL A 130 -9.47 13.71 12.84
C VAL A 130 -9.41 12.87 11.57
N ARG A 131 -9.25 11.54 11.68
CA ARG A 131 -9.19 10.64 10.52
C ARG A 131 -10.51 10.64 9.75
N ILE A 132 -11.66 10.62 10.44
CA ILE A 132 -12.99 10.74 9.83
C ILE A 132 -13.13 12.08 9.10
N ASN A 133 -12.73 13.20 9.73
CA ASN A 133 -12.78 14.52 9.12
C ASN A 133 -11.89 14.64 7.88
N VAL A 134 -10.67 14.08 7.91
CA VAL A 134 -9.79 14.06 6.73
C VAL A 134 -10.41 13.22 5.61
N ARG A 135 -10.97 12.05 5.93
CA ARG A 135 -11.65 11.20 4.94
C ARG A 135 -12.85 11.90 4.31
N ARG A 136 -13.66 12.59 5.13
CA ARG A 136 -14.81 13.40 4.66
C ARG A 136 -14.35 14.54 3.75
N LYS A 137 -13.30 15.28 4.14
CA LYS A 137 -12.72 16.35 3.30
C LYS A 137 -12.14 15.83 1.98
N LEU A 138 -11.56 14.62 1.97
CA LEU A 138 -11.06 14.00 0.75
C LEU A 138 -12.22 13.58 -0.18
N GLN A 139 -13.31 13.03 0.37
CA GLN A 139 -14.52 12.71 -0.38
C GLN A 139 -15.19 13.97 -0.94
N GLU A 140 -15.36 15.02 -0.11
CA GLU A 140 -15.89 16.32 -0.56
C GLU A 140 -15.03 16.91 -1.70
N LYS A 141 -13.70 16.77 -1.63
CA LYS A 141 -12.79 17.17 -2.72
C LYS A 141 -12.95 16.31 -3.97
N GLU A 142 -13.17 15.01 -3.85
CA GLU A 142 -13.41 14.13 -5.00
C GLU A 142 -14.75 14.41 -5.68
N GLU A 143 -15.79 14.70 -4.90
CA GLU A 143 -17.11 15.08 -5.40
C GLU A 143 -17.12 16.48 -6.03
N ALA A 144 -16.24 17.38 -5.59
CA ALA A 144 -16.10 18.73 -6.15
C ALA A 144 -15.27 18.78 -7.45
N LYS A 145 -14.36 17.83 -7.69
CA LYS A 145 -13.53 17.75 -8.93
C LYS A 145 -14.34 17.85 -10.25
N PRO A 146 -15.48 17.14 -10.43
CA PRO A 146 -16.28 17.26 -11.65
C PRO A 146 -16.80 18.69 -11.88
N PHE A 147 -17.12 19.42 -10.81
CA PHE A 147 -17.63 20.79 -10.89
C PHE A 147 -16.52 21.79 -11.24
N GLU A 148 -15.34 21.68 -10.61
CA GLU A 148 -14.19 22.54 -10.93
C GLU A 148 -13.72 22.39 -12.38
N VAL A 149 -13.73 21.16 -12.91
CA VAL A 149 -13.38 20.90 -14.33
C VAL A 149 -14.42 21.51 -15.27
N ARG A 150 -15.70 21.50 -14.89
CA ARG A 150 -16.79 22.09 -15.68
C ARG A 150 -16.74 23.62 -15.67
N GLU A 151 -16.41 24.23 -14.53
CA GLU A 151 -16.21 25.68 -14.42
C GLU A 151 -14.98 26.16 -15.19
N LYS A 152 -13.85 25.47 -15.08
CA LYS A 152 -12.65 25.79 -15.88
C LYS A 152 -12.92 25.75 -17.38
N LYS A 153 -13.63 24.74 -17.89
CA LYS A 153 -14.04 24.67 -19.31
C LYS A 153 -15.00 25.80 -19.70
N LYS A 154 -15.88 26.25 -18.80
CA LYS A 154 -16.82 27.35 -19.04
C LYS A 154 -16.09 28.69 -19.13
N ASP A 155 -15.09 28.91 -18.27
CA ASP A 155 -14.29 30.12 -18.27
C ASP A 155 -13.31 30.18 -19.44
N GLU A 156 -12.68 29.06 -19.82
CA GLU A 156 -11.88 28.98 -21.04
C GLU A 156 -12.72 29.29 -22.29
N LYS A 157 -13.94 28.75 -22.38
CA LYS A 157 -14.86 29.05 -23.49
C LYS A 157 -15.27 30.53 -23.52
N LYS A 158 -15.48 31.17 -22.37
CA LYS A 158 -15.72 32.62 -22.28
C LYS A 158 -14.51 33.43 -22.74
N ARG A 159 -13.30 33.08 -22.30
CA ARG A 159 -12.05 33.76 -22.72
C ARG A 159 -11.82 33.61 -24.22
N PHE A 160 -12.01 32.41 -24.76
CA PHE A 160 -11.85 32.14 -26.19
C PHE A 160 -12.87 32.92 -27.05
N ARG A 161 -14.13 33.02 -26.61
CA ARG A 161 -15.15 33.85 -27.27
C ARG A 161 -14.78 35.33 -27.28
N LYS A 162 -14.32 35.89 -26.15
CA LYS A 162 -13.84 37.28 -26.07
C LYS A 162 -12.63 37.53 -26.97
N PHE A 163 -11.71 36.56 -27.04
CA PHE A 163 -10.55 36.67 -27.93
C PHE A 163 -10.96 36.72 -29.41
N ILE A 164 -11.88 35.84 -29.83
CA ILE A 164 -12.40 35.84 -31.21
C ILE A 164 -13.17 37.12 -31.53
N SER A 165 -14.00 37.63 -30.62
CA SER A 165 -14.75 38.88 -30.88
C SER A 165 -13.80 40.06 -31.06
N ASN A 166 -12.80 40.20 -30.19
CA ASN A 166 -11.83 41.30 -30.29
C ASN A 166 -11.00 41.22 -31.57
N LYS A 167 -10.69 40.01 -32.05
CA LYS A 167 -9.96 39.79 -33.32
C LYS A 167 -10.80 40.01 -34.58
N LYS A 168 -12.14 39.94 -34.46
CA LYS A 168 -13.07 40.28 -35.56
C LYS A 168 -13.27 41.79 -35.66
N VAL A 169 -13.46 42.47 -34.53
CA VAL A 169 -13.55 43.94 -34.47
C VAL A 169 -12.30 44.60 -35.06
N SER A 170 -11.10 44.11 -34.70
CA SER A 170 -9.84 44.65 -35.25
C SER A 170 -9.64 44.43 -36.76
N LYS A 171 -10.45 43.60 -37.42
CA LYS A 171 -10.39 43.37 -38.87
C LYS A 171 -11.44 44.18 -39.63
N GLU A 172 -12.50 44.62 -38.97
CA GLU A 172 -13.53 45.49 -39.54
C GLU A 172 -13.12 46.96 -39.48
N ASP A 173 -12.27 47.34 -38.51
CA ASP A 173 -11.71 48.71 -38.39
C ASP A 173 -10.55 49.02 -39.37
N ILE A 174 -10.23 48.11 -40.30
CA ILE A 174 -9.15 48.26 -41.32
C ILE A 174 -9.73 48.31 -42.75
N LYS A 175 -11.02 48.64 -42.92
CA LYS A 175 -11.62 48.87 -44.24
C LYS A 175 -12.13 50.29 -44.41
#